data_AF-A0A1F7LMY6-F1
#
_entry.id   AF-A0A1F7LMY6-F1
#
_cell.length_a   1.000
_cell.length_b   1.000
_cell.length_c   1.000
_cell.angle_alpha   90.00
_cell.angle_beta   90.00
_cell.angle_gamma   90.00
#
_symmetry.space_group_name_H-M   'P 1'
#
loop_
_entity.id
_entity.type
_entity.pdbx_description
1 polymer ?
#
loop_
_entity_poly.entity_id
_entity_poly.type
_entity_poly.pdbx_seq_one_letter_code
_entity_poly.pdbx_strand_id
1 'polypeptide(L)'
;MWSRPGTGSAGAALAALGLALGGVAAERGALAALTRQISGVGLATAGTSSLPALIGLPAWLVILIALVGAGGLLWRLPPPSQTPGRWGWPVTGAIIGLLGVGAWVSGSRAGWHWGLSITGPSRSLLEAGLLGSPESFTWGAVMLIGIPLGSWASARLRGPFAWRAPAPAALPRRFLGGVLMGAGGTLAGGCNIGNALTGLSILSVHSLIATAAIAAGGVLGVRVSAWRDRAPP
;
A
#
# COMPACT_ATOMS: atom_id res chain seq x y z
N MET A 1 -5.59 -4.34 -4.86
CA MET A 1 -4.76 -5.18 -5.74
C MET A 1 -4.75 -6.61 -5.23
N TRP A 2 -4.07 -6.88 -4.11
CA TRP A 2 -3.96 -8.21 -3.49
C TRP A 2 -5.27 -8.87 -3.02
N SER A 3 -6.31 -8.10 -2.70
CA SER A 3 -7.63 -8.65 -2.35
C SER A 3 -8.48 -9.06 -3.56
N ARG A 4 -8.20 -8.56 -4.76
CA ARG A 4 -9.04 -8.83 -5.95
C ARG A 4 -8.85 -10.23 -6.55
N PRO A 5 -7.65 -10.86 -6.51
CA PRO A 5 -7.49 -12.27 -6.86
C PRO A 5 -8.44 -13.18 -6.09
N GLY A 6 -8.59 -12.98 -4.77
CA GLY A 6 -9.51 -13.78 -3.97
C GLY A 6 -10.98 -13.58 -4.32
N THR A 7 -11.35 -12.46 -4.97
CA THR A 7 -12.69 -12.25 -5.55
C THR A 7 -12.82 -12.72 -7.01
N GLY A 8 -11.78 -13.35 -7.57
CA GLY A 8 -11.79 -13.95 -8.90
C GLY A 8 -11.12 -13.13 -10.01
N SER A 9 -10.36 -12.08 -9.70
CA SER A 9 -9.79 -11.20 -10.75
C SER A 9 -8.39 -11.65 -11.21
N ALA A 10 -8.32 -12.29 -12.38
CA ALA A 10 -7.04 -12.70 -12.98
C ALA A 10 -6.11 -11.52 -13.25
N GLY A 11 -6.66 -10.42 -13.77
CA GLY A 11 -5.86 -9.25 -14.10
C GLY A 11 -5.30 -8.53 -12.87
N ALA A 12 -5.93 -8.67 -11.70
CA ALA A 12 -5.37 -8.16 -10.45
C ALA A 12 -4.26 -9.06 -9.90
N ALA A 13 -4.35 -10.38 -10.14
CA ALA A 13 -3.27 -11.31 -9.81
C ALA A 13 -2.03 -11.03 -10.67
N LEU A 14 -2.23 -10.81 -11.97
CA LEU A 14 -1.18 -10.40 -12.89
C LEU A 14 -0.51 -9.08 -12.45
N ALA A 15 -1.32 -8.10 -12.06
CA ALA A 15 -0.77 -6.87 -11.53
C ALA A 15 0.03 -7.14 -10.24
N ALA A 16 -0.48 -7.95 -9.30
CA ALA A 16 0.19 -8.30 -8.04
C ALA A 16 1.57 -8.94 -8.28
N LEU A 17 1.66 -9.83 -9.27
CA LEU A 17 2.93 -10.40 -9.72
C LEU A 17 3.87 -9.31 -10.27
N GLY A 18 3.35 -8.43 -11.13
CA GLY A 18 4.11 -7.29 -11.63
C GLY A 18 4.66 -6.41 -10.51
N LEU A 19 3.86 -6.12 -9.47
CA LEU A 19 4.31 -5.35 -8.30
C LEU A 19 5.42 -6.05 -7.54
N ALA A 20 5.34 -7.36 -7.32
CA ALA A 20 6.42 -8.09 -6.68
C ALA A 20 7.72 -8.03 -7.52
N LEU A 21 7.61 -8.27 -8.84
CA LEU A 21 8.75 -8.23 -9.77
C LEU A 21 9.39 -6.84 -9.86
N GLY A 22 8.58 -5.79 -10.03
CA GLY A 22 9.07 -4.41 -10.03
C GLY A 22 9.70 -4.02 -8.71
N GLY A 23 9.16 -4.54 -7.60
CA GLY A 23 9.73 -4.37 -6.26
C GLY A 23 11.13 -4.98 -6.15
N VAL A 24 11.31 -6.23 -6.57
CA VAL A 24 12.61 -6.94 -6.58
C VAL A 24 13.58 -6.26 -7.54
N ALA A 25 13.12 -5.86 -8.73
CA ALA A 25 13.94 -5.16 -9.71
C ALA A 25 14.49 -3.83 -9.17
N ALA A 26 13.71 -3.11 -8.36
CA ALA A 26 14.12 -1.88 -7.70
C ALA A 26 14.99 -2.09 -6.46
N GLU A 27 14.88 -3.20 -5.77
CA GLU A 27 15.69 -3.45 -4.57
C GLU A 27 17.04 -4.08 -4.90
N ARG A 28 17.05 -5.10 -5.75
CA ARG A 28 18.22 -5.94 -6.04
C ARG A 28 18.57 -6.03 -7.53
N GLY A 29 17.65 -5.68 -8.41
CA GLY A 29 17.81 -5.81 -9.86
C GLY A 29 18.32 -4.55 -10.56
N ALA A 30 17.87 -4.38 -11.81
CA ALA A 30 18.33 -3.31 -12.71
C ALA A 30 18.15 -1.88 -12.17
N LEU A 31 17.17 -1.67 -11.28
CA LEU A 31 16.86 -0.36 -10.69
C LEU A 31 17.52 -0.17 -9.32
N ALA A 32 18.26 -1.16 -8.79
CA ALA A 32 18.88 -1.09 -7.46
C ALA A 32 19.92 0.02 -7.33
N ALA A 33 20.70 0.29 -8.39
CA ALA A 33 21.65 1.40 -8.40
C ALA A 33 20.94 2.75 -8.25
N LEU A 34 19.85 2.94 -9.00
CA LEU A 34 19.02 4.13 -8.92
C LEU A 34 18.37 4.28 -7.53
N THR A 35 17.82 3.19 -6.99
CA THR A 35 17.26 3.19 -5.63
C THR A 35 18.30 3.60 -4.59
N ARG A 36 19.52 3.07 -4.67
CA ARG A 36 20.60 3.45 -3.74
C ARG A 36 21.04 4.90 -3.90
N GLN A 37 21.09 5.42 -5.13
CA GLN A 37 21.40 6.83 -5.38
C GLN A 37 20.33 7.75 -4.78
N ILE A 38 19.05 7.45 -5.02
CA ILE A 38 17.93 8.26 -4.50
C ILE A 38 17.86 8.16 -2.97
N SER A 39 17.97 6.96 -2.41
CA SER A 39 17.98 6.75 -0.96
C SER A 39 19.21 7.32 -0.26
N GLY A 40 20.32 7.48 -0.99
CA GLY A 40 21.55 8.12 -0.51
C GLY A 40 21.43 9.65 -0.40
N VAL A 41 20.51 10.26 -1.16
CA VAL A 41 20.14 11.68 -1.02
C VAL A 41 19.10 11.83 0.08
N GLY A 42 19.48 11.42 1.29
CA GLY A 42 18.72 11.67 2.51
C GLY A 42 19.31 12.86 3.23
N LEU A 43 18.47 13.80 3.70
CA LEU A 43 18.87 14.67 4.79
C LEU A 43 19.22 13.73 5.96
N ALA A 44 20.48 13.75 6.40
CA ALA A 44 20.94 13.07 7.60
C ALA A 44 20.25 13.70 8.82
N THR A 45 18.96 13.41 8.98
CA THR A 45 18.16 13.77 10.13
C THR A 45 18.53 12.78 11.21
N ALA A 46 19.58 13.11 11.94
CA ALA A 46 19.98 12.43 13.16
C ALA A 46 18.79 12.44 14.14
N GLY A 47 17.98 11.38 14.13
CA GLY A 47 16.99 11.08 15.16
C GLY A 47 15.62 11.79 15.11
N THR A 48 15.33 12.66 14.14
CA THR A 48 14.07 13.45 14.09
C THR A 48 13.13 13.03 12.95
N SER A 49 12.72 11.75 12.92
CA SER A 49 11.91 11.19 11.82
C SER A 49 10.40 11.43 11.91
N SER A 50 9.91 12.07 12.96
CA SER A 50 8.48 12.36 13.18
C SER A 50 8.21 13.84 13.40
N LEU A 51 7.04 14.32 12.99
CA LEU A 51 6.60 15.71 13.18
C LEU A 51 6.76 16.21 14.62
N PRO A 52 6.40 15.44 15.68
CA PRO A 52 6.59 15.89 17.06
C PRO A 52 8.04 16.17 17.40
N ALA A 53 8.97 15.33 16.93
CA ALA A 53 10.40 15.51 17.15
C ALA A 53 10.93 16.74 16.40
N LEU A 54 10.37 17.06 15.23
CA LEU A 54 10.77 18.22 14.43
C LEU A 54 10.31 19.55 15.05
N ILE A 55 9.10 19.60 15.59
CA ILE A 55 8.52 20.83 16.17
C ILE A 55 8.83 20.99 17.66
N GLY A 56 9.49 20.02 18.29
CA GLY A 56 9.85 20.05 19.71
C GLY A 56 8.65 19.97 20.67
N LEU A 57 7.49 19.51 20.20
CA LEU A 57 6.28 19.35 21.02
C LEU A 57 6.10 17.90 21.47
N PRO A 58 5.47 17.67 22.64
CA PRO A 58 5.20 16.32 23.10
C PRO A 58 4.25 15.61 22.13
N ALA A 59 4.55 14.34 21.80
CA ALA A 59 3.84 13.59 20.77
C ALA A 59 2.31 13.55 20.96
N TRP A 60 1.83 13.44 22.20
CA TRP A 60 0.40 13.40 22.50
C TRP A 60 -0.32 14.69 22.07
N LEU A 61 0.32 15.86 22.18
CA LEU A 61 -0.25 17.14 21.80
C LEU A 61 -0.37 17.24 20.28
N VAL A 62 0.66 16.81 19.56
CA VAL A 62 0.66 16.81 18.09
C VAL A 62 -0.36 15.83 17.53
N ILE A 63 -0.48 14.66 18.15
CA ILE A 63 -1.50 13.66 17.82
C ILE A 63 -2.89 14.24 18.08
N LEU A 64 -3.11 14.91 19.21
CA LEU A 64 -4.39 15.55 19.53
C LEU A 64 -4.75 16.61 18.48
N ILE A 65 -3.81 17.49 18.13
CA ILE A 65 -4.00 18.51 17.09
C ILE A 65 -4.33 17.85 15.74
N ALA A 66 -3.60 16.80 15.36
CA ALA A 66 -3.84 16.08 14.12
C ALA A 66 -5.22 15.41 14.09
N LEU A 67 -5.66 14.81 15.20
CA LEU A 67 -6.98 14.20 15.33
C LEU A 67 -8.10 15.23 15.27
N VAL A 68 -7.97 16.35 15.98
CA VAL A 68 -8.95 17.46 15.95
C VAL A 68 -9.01 18.07 14.55
N GLY A 69 -7.86 18.32 13.92
CA GLY A 69 -7.79 18.84 12.55
C GLY A 69 -8.40 17.88 11.52
N ALA A 70 -8.07 16.59 11.59
CA ALA A 70 -8.66 15.57 10.72
C ALA A 70 -10.17 15.42 10.96
N GLY A 71 -10.62 15.41 12.21
CA GLY A 71 -12.04 15.36 12.56
C GLY A 71 -12.81 16.59 12.05
N GLY A 72 -12.25 17.79 12.23
CA GLY A 72 -12.82 19.03 11.72
C GLY A 72 -12.87 19.09 10.19
N LEU A 73 -11.84 18.59 9.51
CA LEU A 73 -11.83 18.47 8.06
C LEU A 73 -12.89 17.46 7.56
N LEU A 74 -12.95 16.28 8.19
CA LEU A 74 -13.96 15.26 7.86
C LEU A 74 -15.39 15.74 8.11
N TRP A 75 -15.60 16.61 9.10
CA TRP A 75 -16.91 17.22 9.37
C TRP A 75 -17.32 18.25 8.31
N ARG A 76 -16.36 18.91 7.66
CA ARG A 76 -16.62 19.88 6.57
C ARG A 76 -16.79 19.21 5.20
N LEU A 77 -16.18 18.05 4.99
CA LEU A 77 -16.25 17.34 3.72
C LEU A 77 -17.57 16.54 3.63
N PRO A 78 -18.18 16.45 2.43
CA PRO A 78 -19.34 15.60 2.24
C PRO A 78 -18.98 14.15 2.58
N PRO A 79 -19.88 13.39 3.23
CA PRO A 79 -19.61 12.02 3.56
C PRO A 79 -19.31 11.23 2.27
N PRO A 80 -18.32 10.32 2.30
CA PRO A 80 -17.98 9.52 1.13
C PRO A 80 -19.20 8.73 0.68
N SER A 81 -19.37 8.56 -0.64
CA SER A 81 -20.48 7.81 -1.20
C SER A 81 -20.48 6.37 -0.67
N GLN A 82 -21.55 5.99 0.01
CA GLN A 82 -21.73 4.65 0.55
C GLN A 82 -22.57 3.82 -0.42
N THR A 83 -22.10 2.63 -0.78
CA THR A 83 -22.93 1.69 -1.53
C THR A 83 -23.91 1.03 -0.57
N PRO A 84 -25.24 1.02 -0.85
CA PRO A 84 -26.22 0.31 -0.04
C PRO A 84 -25.80 -1.15 0.21
N GLY A 85 -25.99 -1.64 1.44
CA GLY A 85 -25.63 -3.01 1.84
C GLY A 85 -24.14 -3.23 2.16
N ARG A 86 -23.34 -2.16 2.30
CA ARG A 86 -21.94 -2.22 2.77
C ARG A 86 -21.78 -1.54 4.12
N TRP A 87 -20.70 -1.87 4.83
CA TRP A 87 -20.34 -1.20 6.08
C TRP A 87 -20.05 0.26 5.84
N GLY A 88 -20.44 1.11 6.80
CA GLY A 88 -20.10 2.52 6.74
C GLY A 88 -18.60 2.76 6.86
N TRP A 89 -18.15 3.91 6.37
CA TRP A 89 -16.75 4.30 6.44
C TRP A 89 -16.18 4.35 7.87
N PRO A 90 -16.93 4.74 8.94
CA PRO A 90 -16.37 4.76 10.29
C PRO A 90 -16.10 3.35 10.81
N VAL A 91 -17.03 2.42 10.58
CA VAL A 91 -16.90 1.01 10.96
C VAL A 91 -15.72 0.37 10.23
N THR A 92 -15.62 0.63 8.92
CA THR A 92 -14.51 0.12 8.10
C THR A 92 -13.17 0.67 8.58
N GLY A 93 -13.10 1.97 8.89
CA GLY A 93 -11.91 2.62 9.42
C GLY A 93 -11.49 2.06 10.78
N ALA A 94 -12.44 1.90 11.71
CA ALA A 94 -12.18 1.31 13.03
C ALA A 94 -11.65 -0.13 12.92
N ILE A 95 -12.25 -0.95 12.05
CA ILE A 95 -11.81 -2.33 11.83
C ILE A 95 -10.40 -2.36 11.22
N ILE A 96 -10.11 -1.54 10.21
CA ILE A 96 -8.75 -1.46 9.63
C ILE A 96 -7.74 -0.98 10.67
N GLY A 97 -8.10 -0.01 11.53
CA GLY A 97 -7.27 0.45 12.63
C GLY A 97 -6.96 -0.65 13.64
N LEU A 98 -7.97 -1.39 14.09
CA LEU A 98 -7.80 -2.54 14.99
C LEU A 98 -6.93 -3.64 14.35
N LEU A 99 -7.15 -3.94 13.07
CA LEU A 99 -6.31 -4.88 12.32
C LEU A 99 -4.87 -4.38 12.21
N GLY A 100 -4.65 -3.07 12.05
CA GLY A 100 -3.32 -2.47 12.03
C GLY A 100 -2.60 -2.60 13.37
N VAL A 101 -3.29 -2.36 14.48
CA VAL A 101 -2.75 -2.58 15.83
C VAL A 101 -2.44 -4.06 16.04
N GLY A 102 -3.37 -4.94 15.70
CA GLY A 102 -3.17 -6.39 15.79
C GLY A 102 -1.97 -6.86 14.98
N ALA A 103 -1.84 -6.40 13.73
CA ALA A 103 -0.73 -6.69 12.85
C ALA A 103 0.61 -6.23 13.43
N TRP A 104 0.67 -5.01 13.99
CA TRP A 104 1.89 -4.49 14.63
C TRP A 104 2.26 -5.31 15.87
N VAL A 105 1.28 -5.63 16.72
CA VAL A 105 1.46 -6.42 17.95
C VAL A 105 1.89 -7.86 17.67
N SER A 106 1.34 -8.50 16.63
CA SER A 106 1.76 -9.85 16.24
C SER A 106 3.09 -9.85 15.47
N GLY A 107 3.29 -8.84 14.61
CA GLY A 107 4.49 -8.69 13.81
C GLY A 107 5.72 -8.41 14.68
N SER A 108 5.59 -7.52 15.67
CA SER A 108 6.72 -7.14 16.54
C SER A 108 7.27 -8.32 17.33
N ARG A 109 6.40 -9.26 17.74
CA ARG A 109 6.79 -10.52 18.38
C ARG A 109 7.51 -11.49 17.44
N ALA A 110 7.29 -11.36 16.14
CA ALA A 110 7.91 -12.17 15.09
C ALA A 110 9.11 -11.47 14.42
N GLY A 111 9.66 -10.41 15.04
CA GLY A 111 10.78 -9.63 14.49
C GLY A 111 10.41 -8.66 13.36
N TRP A 112 9.12 -8.48 13.09
CA TRP A 112 8.59 -7.51 12.13
C TRP A 112 8.18 -6.22 12.84
N HIS A 113 9.09 -5.24 12.88
CA HIS A 113 8.87 -3.97 13.59
C HIS A 113 8.17 -2.89 12.75
N TRP A 114 7.68 -3.26 11.56
CA TRP A 114 6.91 -2.37 10.69
C TRP A 114 5.40 -2.63 10.89
N GLY A 115 4.55 -1.67 10.54
CA GLY A 115 3.09 -1.89 10.55
C GLY A 115 2.60 -2.61 9.29
N LEU A 116 1.35 -2.32 8.89
CA LEU A 116 0.78 -2.84 7.65
C LEU A 116 1.54 -2.30 6.43
N SER A 117 1.96 -3.19 5.54
CA SER A 117 2.60 -2.85 4.28
C SER A 117 2.40 -3.96 3.25
N ILE A 118 2.47 -3.62 1.97
CA ILE A 118 2.25 -4.55 0.85
C ILE A 118 3.49 -4.73 0.00
N THR A 119 4.21 -3.65 -0.33
CA THR A 119 5.37 -3.71 -1.23
C THR A 119 6.48 -4.63 -0.72
N GLY A 120 6.93 -4.43 0.53
CA GLY A 120 7.97 -5.25 1.14
C GLY A 120 7.61 -6.74 1.17
N PRO A 121 6.47 -7.10 1.78
CA PRO A 121 5.99 -8.48 1.79
C PRO A 121 5.78 -9.11 0.41
N SER A 122 5.41 -8.32 -0.61
CA SER A 122 5.24 -8.84 -1.98
C SER A 122 6.57 -9.33 -2.55
N ARG A 123 7.67 -8.63 -2.25
CA ARG A 123 9.03 -9.04 -2.61
C ARG A 123 9.45 -10.28 -1.83
N SER A 124 9.31 -10.25 -0.50
CA SER A 124 9.60 -11.40 0.39
C SER A 124 8.91 -12.68 -0.07
N LEU A 125 7.62 -12.59 -0.45
CA LEU A 125 6.85 -13.74 -0.90
C LEU A 125 7.32 -14.25 -2.27
N LEU A 126 7.68 -13.34 -3.19
CA LEU A 126 8.24 -13.70 -4.48
C LEU A 126 9.62 -14.35 -4.34
N GLU A 127 10.46 -13.80 -3.47
CA GLU A 127 11.81 -14.30 -3.16
C GLU A 127 11.75 -15.70 -2.54
N ALA A 128 10.93 -15.87 -1.50
CA ALA A 128 10.77 -17.16 -0.83
C ALA A 128 10.09 -18.22 -1.72
N GLY A 129 9.11 -17.82 -2.53
CA GLY A 129 8.30 -18.75 -3.31
C GLY A 129 8.87 -19.08 -4.69
N LEU A 130 9.17 -18.07 -5.50
CA LEU A 130 9.56 -18.25 -6.91
C LEU A 130 11.07 -18.21 -7.13
N LEU A 131 11.82 -17.50 -6.28
CA LEU A 131 13.28 -17.34 -6.44
C LEU A 131 14.08 -18.30 -5.54
N GLY A 132 13.41 -19.08 -4.68
CA GLY A 132 14.05 -20.13 -3.87
C GLY A 132 14.84 -19.62 -2.67
N SER A 133 14.46 -18.46 -2.11
CA SER A 133 15.11 -17.83 -0.94
C SER A 133 14.20 -17.91 0.31
N PRO A 134 14.03 -19.09 0.93
CA PRO A 134 13.10 -19.29 2.05
C PRO A 134 13.39 -18.39 3.26
N GLU A 135 14.63 -17.98 3.45
CA GLU A 135 15.06 -17.01 4.47
C GLU A 135 14.43 -15.63 4.32
N SER A 136 13.92 -15.30 3.12
CA SER A 136 13.22 -14.04 2.84
C SER A 136 11.75 -14.07 3.29
N PHE A 137 11.25 -15.21 3.79
CA PHE A 137 9.87 -15.36 4.24
C PHE A 137 9.63 -14.68 5.59
N THR A 138 8.79 -13.63 5.59
CA THR A 138 8.54 -12.80 6.77
C THR A 138 7.11 -12.92 7.28
N TRP A 139 6.87 -12.44 8.51
CA TRP A 139 5.49 -12.27 9.03
C TRP A 139 4.60 -11.48 8.05
N GLY A 140 5.15 -10.44 7.42
CA GLY A 140 4.45 -9.67 6.41
C GLY A 140 4.02 -10.52 5.19
N ALA A 141 4.83 -11.51 4.78
CA ALA A 141 4.48 -12.41 3.69
C ALA A 141 3.27 -13.30 4.06
N VAL A 142 3.21 -13.79 5.30
CA VAL A 142 2.03 -14.52 5.83
C VAL A 142 0.79 -13.64 5.79
N MET A 143 0.89 -12.40 6.27
CA MET A 143 -0.20 -11.42 6.20
C MET A 143 -0.66 -11.20 4.75
N LEU A 144 0.28 -11.08 3.81
CA LEU A 144 -0.01 -10.85 2.41
C LEU A 144 -0.75 -12.03 1.76
N ILE A 145 -0.42 -13.27 2.11
CA ILE A 145 -1.17 -14.48 1.71
C ILE A 145 -2.58 -14.49 2.32
N GLY A 146 -2.72 -14.02 3.57
CA GLY A 146 -4.01 -13.91 4.24
C GLY A 146 -5.01 -13.00 3.54
N ILE A 147 -4.56 -11.93 2.87
CA ILE A 147 -5.43 -10.96 2.17
C ILE A 147 -6.30 -11.61 1.08
N PRO A 148 -5.74 -12.31 0.06
CA PRO A 148 -6.55 -12.97 -0.95
C PRO A 148 -7.43 -14.08 -0.33
N LEU A 149 -6.93 -14.84 0.66
CA LEU A 149 -7.72 -15.88 1.32
C LEU A 149 -8.94 -15.31 2.06
N GLY A 150 -8.76 -14.24 2.83
CA GLY A 150 -9.85 -13.56 3.54
C GLY A 150 -10.88 -12.96 2.57
N SER A 151 -10.41 -12.38 1.46
CA SER A 151 -11.31 -11.85 0.42
C SER A 151 -12.07 -12.95 -0.32
N TRP A 152 -11.47 -14.13 -0.48
CA TRP A 152 -12.08 -15.31 -1.08
C TRP A 152 -13.16 -15.92 -0.19
N ALA A 153 -12.88 -16.05 1.10
CA ALA A 153 -13.88 -16.47 2.09
C ALA A 153 -15.05 -15.47 2.10
N SER A 154 -14.74 -14.19 2.14
CA SER A 154 -15.74 -13.11 2.09
C SER A 154 -16.56 -13.08 0.80
N ALA A 155 -15.98 -13.47 -0.33
CA ALA A 155 -16.67 -13.53 -1.62
C ALA A 155 -17.61 -14.74 -1.68
N ARG A 156 -17.16 -15.92 -1.24
CA ARG A 156 -17.99 -17.14 -1.17
C ARG A 156 -19.23 -16.95 -0.30
N LEU A 157 -19.10 -16.27 0.83
CA LEU A 157 -20.21 -16.00 1.74
C LEU A 157 -21.29 -15.08 1.12
N ARG A 158 -20.97 -14.34 0.05
CA ARG A 158 -21.88 -13.37 -0.58
C ARG A 158 -22.49 -13.87 -1.90
N GLY A 159 -22.05 -15.02 -2.42
CA GLY A 159 -22.60 -15.59 -3.66
C GLY A 159 -21.58 -16.33 -4.52
N PRO A 160 -21.94 -16.64 -5.77
CA PRO A 160 -21.14 -17.49 -6.65
C PRO A 160 -19.82 -16.83 -7.03
N PHE A 161 -18.75 -17.61 -6.89
CA PHE A 161 -17.39 -17.23 -7.26
C PHE A 161 -17.12 -17.59 -8.72
N ALA A 162 -16.59 -16.65 -9.50
CA ALA A 162 -16.18 -16.88 -10.88
C ALA A 162 -14.87 -16.17 -11.18
N TRP A 163 -13.96 -16.86 -11.86
CA TRP A 163 -12.72 -16.27 -12.34
C TRP A 163 -12.97 -15.41 -13.58
N ARG A 164 -12.49 -14.18 -13.55
CA ARG A 164 -12.71 -13.15 -14.58
C ARG A 164 -11.36 -12.74 -15.15
N ALA A 165 -11.08 -13.19 -16.37
CA ALA A 165 -9.92 -12.76 -17.12
C ALA A 165 -10.19 -11.39 -17.77
N PRO A 166 -9.19 -10.48 -17.78
CA PRO A 166 -9.29 -9.26 -18.56
C PRO A 166 -9.15 -9.56 -20.06
N ALA A 167 -9.61 -8.63 -20.91
CA ALA A 167 -9.33 -8.69 -22.34
C ALA A 167 -7.81 -8.79 -22.60
N PRO A 168 -7.36 -9.55 -23.62
CA PRO A 168 -5.94 -9.76 -23.92
C PRO A 168 -5.12 -8.46 -23.98
N ALA A 169 -5.66 -7.45 -24.67
CA ALA A 169 -5.04 -6.12 -24.81
C ALA A 169 -4.82 -5.37 -23.48
N ALA A 170 -5.55 -5.75 -22.42
CA ALA A 170 -5.42 -5.14 -21.10
C ALA A 170 -4.39 -5.85 -20.20
N LEU A 171 -3.90 -7.04 -20.56
CA LEU A 171 -2.90 -7.75 -19.75
C LEU A 171 -1.59 -6.95 -19.63
N PRO A 172 -0.95 -6.48 -20.72
CA PRO A 172 0.32 -5.76 -20.62
C PRO A 172 0.21 -4.51 -19.76
N ARG A 173 -0.88 -3.75 -19.92
CA ARG A 173 -1.13 -2.53 -19.14
C ARG A 173 -1.29 -2.82 -17.65
N ARG A 174 -1.94 -3.92 -17.27
CA ARG A 174 -2.12 -4.32 -15.86
C ARG A 174 -0.82 -4.82 -15.25
N PHE A 175 -0.06 -5.61 -15.99
CA PHE A 175 1.23 -6.11 -15.55
C PHE A 175 2.23 -4.96 -15.38
N LEU A 176 2.39 -4.11 -16.41
CA LEU A 176 3.30 -2.97 -16.39
C LEU A 176 2.92 -1.95 -15.32
N GLY A 177 1.62 -1.69 -15.14
CA GLY A 177 1.14 -0.87 -14.02
C GLY A 177 1.55 -1.46 -12.67
N GLY A 178 1.47 -2.78 -12.51
CA GLY A 178 2.00 -3.49 -11.34
C GLY A 178 3.50 -3.26 -11.15
N VAL A 179 4.30 -3.49 -12.20
CA VAL A 179 5.77 -3.29 -12.17
C VAL A 179 6.13 -1.87 -11.75
N LEU A 180 5.50 -0.86 -12.35
CA LEU A 180 5.72 0.55 -12.02
C LEU A 180 5.34 0.86 -10.56
N MET A 181 4.21 0.32 -10.07
CA MET A 181 3.82 0.47 -8.66
C MET A 181 4.81 -0.21 -7.71
N GLY A 182 5.33 -1.38 -8.07
CA GLY A 182 6.32 -2.11 -7.30
C GLY A 182 7.64 -1.37 -7.21
N ALA A 183 8.18 -0.95 -8.35
CA ALA A 183 9.41 -0.20 -8.44
C ALA A 183 9.29 1.16 -7.74
N GLY A 184 8.24 1.94 -8.06
CA GLY A 184 7.98 3.22 -7.42
C GLY A 184 7.75 3.11 -5.92
N GLY A 185 7.06 2.06 -5.46
CA GLY A 185 6.87 1.79 -4.05
C GLY A 185 8.16 1.47 -3.31
N THR A 186 9.07 0.71 -3.93
CA THR A 186 10.41 0.46 -3.39
C THR A 186 11.22 1.75 -3.33
N LEU A 187 11.20 2.56 -4.39
CA LEU A 187 11.90 3.85 -4.46
C LEU A 187 11.39 4.84 -3.40
N ALA A 188 10.09 4.87 -3.16
CA ALA A 188 9.47 5.73 -2.15
C ALA A 188 9.56 5.17 -0.72
N GLY A 189 10.20 4.00 -0.51
CA GLY A 189 10.30 3.34 0.79
C GLY A 189 8.95 2.85 1.34
N GLY A 190 7.92 2.69 0.51
CA GLY A 190 6.61 2.22 0.95
C GLY A 190 5.51 2.29 -0.11
N CYS A 191 4.37 1.65 0.18
CA CYS A 191 3.14 1.78 -0.58
C CYS A 191 2.18 2.78 0.09
N ASN A 192 1.00 2.99 -0.50
CA ASN A 192 -0.08 3.73 0.13
C ASN A 192 -0.48 3.15 1.51
N ILE A 193 -0.46 1.83 1.71
CA ILE A 193 -0.74 1.24 3.03
C ILE A 193 0.41 1.54 4.01
N GLY A 194 1.65 1.35 3.59
CA GLY A 194 2.82 1.61 4.43
C GLY A 194 2.97 3.08 4.79
N ASN A 195 2.89 3.98 3.83
CA ASN A 195 3.09 5.42 4.05
C ASN A 195 1.82 6.09 4.59
N ALA A 196 0.64 5.85 4.00
CA ALA A 196 -0.56 6.59 4.39
C ALA A 196 -1.27 6.02 5.62
N LEU A 197 -1.29 4.69 5.82
CA LEU A 197 -1.97 4.10 6.99
C LEU A 197 -1.01 3.92 8.17
N THR A 198 0.15 3.32 7.92
CA THR A 198 1.13 3.04 8.99
C THR A 198 2.02 4.25 9.30
N GLY A 199 2.55 4.91 8.27
CA GLY A 199 3.52 5.99 8.45
C GLY A 199 2.91 7.31 8.96
N LEU A 200 1.70 7.65 8.52
CA LEU A 200 0.99 8.83 9.01
C LEU A 200 0.50 8.69 10.45
N SER A 201 0.24 7.47 10.93
CA SER A 201 -0.23 7.27 12.31
C SER A 201 0.86 7.59 13.35
N ILE A 202 2.13 7.47 12.95
CA ILE A 202 3.29 7.91 13.74
C ILE A 202 3.76 9.32 13.35
N LEU A 203 3.01 10.01 12.50
CA LEU A 203 3.30 11.34 11.97
C LEU A 203 4.71 11.45 11.37
N SER A 204 5.13 10.44 10.59
CA SER A 204 6.41 10.47 9.88
C SER A 204 6.43 11.56 8.80
N VAL A 205 7.48 12.38 8.80
CA VAL A 205 7.68 13.43 7.79
C VAL A 205 7.84 12.83 6.39
N HIS A 206 8.61 11.74 6.29
CA HIS A 206 8.76 10.96 5.06
C HIS A 206 7.40 10.51 4.53
N SER A 207 6.57 9.94 5.41
CA SER A 207 5.28 9.39 5.03
C SER A 207 4.27 10.46 4.61
N LEU A 208 4.34 11.67 5.16
CA LEU A 208 3.54 12.81 4.70
C LEU A 208 3.87 13.19 3.26
N ILE A 209 5.16 13.38 2.97
CA ILE A 209 5.64 13.74 1.63
C ILE A 209 5.32 12.62 0.64
N ALA A 210 5.62 11.37 1.01
CA ALA A 210 5.34 10.21 0.17
C ALA A 210 3.84 10.05 -0.10
N THR A 211 2.98 10.26 0.90
CA THR A 211 1.52 10.18 0.71
C THR A 211 1.02 11.28 -0.22
N ALA A 212 1.51 12.52 -0.07
CA ALA A 212 1.16 13.62 -0.96
C ALA A 212 1.59 13.34 -2.41
N ALA A 213 2.81 12.82 -2.61
CA ALA A 213 3.31 12.44 -3.93
C ALA A 213 2.51 11.28 -4.54
N ILE A 214 2.14 10.26 -3.75
CA ILE A 214 1.28 9.16 -4.19
C ILE A 214 -0.09 9.68 -4.63
N ALA A 215 -0.69 10.60 -3.85
CA ALA A 215 -1.98 11.21 -4.19
C ALA A 215 -1.88 12.02 -5.49
N ALA A 216 -0.86 12.87 -5.63
CA ALA A 216 -0.62 13.65 -6.84
C ALA A 216 -0.42 12.76 -8.08
N GLY A 217 0.39 11.70 -7.95
CA GLY A 217 0.60 10.71 -9.01
C GLY A 217 -0.69 9.97 -9.40
N GLY A 218 -1.53 9.63 -8.41
CA GLY A 218 -2.85 9.04 -8.65
C GLY A 218 -3.78 9.96 -9.43
N VAL A 219 -3.87 11.24 -9.04
CA VAL A 219 -4.66 12.25 -9.75
C VAL A 219 -4.16 12.44 -11.18
N LEU A 220 -2.84 12.55 -11.36
CA LEU A 220 -2.23 12.68 -12.67
C LEU A 220 -2.54 11.45 -13.55
N GLY A 221 -2.39 10.24 -13.01
CA GLY A 221 -2.67 9.00 -13.74
C GLY A 221 -4.13 8.89 -14.21
N VAL A 222 -5.08 9.34 -13.39
CA VAL A 222 -6.50 9.42 -13.78
C VAL A 222 -6.70 10.44 -14.90
N ARG A 223 -6.10 11.64 -14.78
CA ARG A 223 -6.22 12.69 -15.80
C ARG A 223 -5.62 12.28 -17.14
N VAL A 224 -4.43 11.68 -17.13
CA VAL A 224 -3.77 11.19 -18.35
C VAL A 224 -4.58 10.07 -19.00
N SER A 225 -5.14 9.16 -18.21
CA SER A 225 -6.00 8.10 -18.74
C SER A 225 -7.26 8.67 -19.39
N ALA A 226 -7.91 9.63 -18.72
CA ALA A 226 -9.09 10.30 -19.25
C ALA A 226 -8.79 11.12 -20.51
N TRP A 227 -7.60 11.73 -20.62
CA TRP A 227 -7.17 12.44 -21.81
C TRP A 227 -6.97 11.49 -23.00
N ARG A 228 -6.27 10.37 -22.80
CA ARG A 228 -6.07 9.37 -23.86
C ARG A 228 -7.40 8.80 -24.36
N ASP A 229 -8.33 8.52 -23.45
CA ASP A 229 -9.61 7.92 -23.80
C ASP A 229 -10.57 8.92 -24.51
N ARG A 230 -10.22 10.22 -24.57
CA ARG A 230 -10.92 11.26 -25.36
C ARG A 230 -10.28 11.54 -26.72
N ALA A 231 -9.06 11.07 -26.99
CA ALA A 231 -8.41 11.29 -28.27
C ALA A 231 -9.11 10.43 -29.36
N PRO A 232 -9.45 10.99 -30.54
CA PRO A 232 -10.01 10.21 -31.63
C PRO A 232 -9.02 9.14 -32.09
N PRO A 233 -9.51 7.97 -32.57
CA PRO A 233 -8.69 6.83 -32.98
C PRO A 233 -7.78 7.15 -34.17
#